data_AF-A0A357ATM2-F1
#
_entry.id   AF-A0A357ATM2-F1
#
_cell.length_a   1.000
_cell.length_b   1.000
_cell.length_c   1.000
_cell.angle_alpha   90.00
_cell.angle_beta   90.00
_cell.angle_gamma   90.00
#
_symmetry.space_group_name_H-M   'P 1'
#
loop_
_entity.id
_entity.type
_entity.pdbx_description
1 polymer ?
#
loop_
_entity_poly.entity_id
_entity_poly.type
_entity_poly.pdbx_seq_one_letter_code
_entity_poly.pdbx_strand_id
1 'polypeptide(L)'
;ASPFALFVGLFNPLLDRTILLHVGGVAVSGGWISFLSILARFSLTVSAALILVGSTGFNSVCMALGRLGVPSVFSTQLLFLYRYIFVLTEEGLRMVRARNLRSFGRRGTGLRIYGFMLGQLLLRTMDRAQRIHQAMLCRGFDGEVRLARHFRLTLADVVFTAGWFAFFGLTRAFNLPELLGRVVTRIVA
;
A
#
# COMPACT_ATOMS: atom_id res chain seq x y z
N ALA A 1 5.03 -7.38 4.77
CA ALA A 1 3.66 -7.83 4.47
C ALA A 1 3.62 -9.19 3.74
N SER A 2 4.57 -9.51 2.86
CA SER A 2 4.63 -10.80 2.13
C SER A 2 4.78 -12.09 2.96
N PRO A 3 5.43 -12.13 4.14
CA PRO A 3 5.57 -13.39 4.88
C PRO A 3 4.24 -13.89 5.43
N PHE A 4 3.34 -12.98 5.85
CA PHE A 4 2.09 -13.33 6.51
C PHE A 4 1.11 -14.06 5.58
N ALA A 5 0.96 -13.61 4.34
CA ALA A 5 0.12 -14.28 3.34
C ALA A 5 0.67 -15.67 2.96
N LEU A 6 2.00 -15.81 2.92
CA LEU A 6 2.68 -17.09 2.74
C LEU A 6 2.43 -18.02 3.93
N PHE A 7 2.54 -17.54 5.16
CA PHE A 7 2.28 -18.33 6.37
C PHE A 7 0.80 -18.77 6.46
N VAL A 8 -0.15 -17.84 6.33
CA VAL A 8 -1.60 -18.16 6.34
C VAL A 8 -1.94 -19.15 5.23
N GLY A 9 -1.34 -18.97 4.05
CA GLY A 9 -1.52 -19.88 2.94
C GLY A 9 -0.90 -21.27 3.15
N LEU A 10 0.30 -21.35 3.74
CA LEU A 10 1.00 -22.60 4.01
C LEU A 10 0.27 -23.45 5.08
N PHE A 11 -0.40 -22.81 6.04
CA PHE A 11 -1.20 -23.52 7.06
C PHE A 11 -2.59 -23.97 6.54
N ASN A 12 -3.06 -23.46 5.41
CA ASN A 12 -4.40 -23.74 4.89
C ASN A 12 -4.58 -25.21 4.43
N PRO A 13 -3.62 -25.85 3.71
CA PRO A 13 -3.65 -27.29 3.45
C PRO A 13 -3.49 -28.19 4.70
N LEU A 14 -2.93 -27.65 5.78
CA LEU A 14 -2.75 -28.37 7.05
C LEU A 14 -4.03 -28.38 7.90
N LEU A 15 -4.83 -27.31 7.81
CA LEU A 15 -6.07 -27.11 8.58
C LEU A 15 -7.30 -27.69 7.88
N ASP A 16 -7.38 -27.63 6.55
CA ASP A 16 -8.53 -28.14 5.80
C ASP A 16 -8.12 -29.30 4.88
N ARG A 17 -8.48 -30.52 5.29
CA ARG A 17 -8.16 -31.79 4.60
C ARG A 17 -9.34 -32.35 3.80
N THR A 18 -10.40 -31.57 3.62
CA THR A 18 -11.56 -32.01 2.84
C THR A 18 -11.16 -32.21 1.37
N ILE A 19 -11.18 -33.46 0.91
CA ILE A 19 -10.84 -33.83 -0.47
C ILE A 19 -12.00 -33.39 -1.36
N LEU A 20 -11.77 -32.40 -2.21
CA LEU A 20 -12.81 -31.82 -3.08
C LEU A 20 -12.68 -32.25 -4.55
N LEU A 21 -11.50 -32.69 -5.00
CA LEU A 21 -11.25 -33.10 -6.38
C LEU A 21 -10.30 -34.32 -6.44
N HIS A 22 -10.65 -35.32 -7.26
CA HIS A 22 -9.75 -36.40 -7.66
C HIS A 22 -9.23 -36.11 -9.06
N VAL A 23 -7.99 -35.64 -9.18
CA VAL A 23 -7.34 -35.44 -10.48
C VAL A 23 -6.44 -36.65 -10.75
N GLY A 24 -6.82 -37.51 -11.70
CA GLY A 24 -5.97 -38.59 -12.20
C GLY A 24 -5.37 -39.51 -11.13
N GLY A 25 -6.14 -39.83 -10.07
CA GLY A 25 -5.70 -40.69 -8.96
C GLY A 25 -5.00 -39.98 -7.80
N VAL A 26 -4.78 -38.66 -7.88
CA VAL A 26 -4.25 -37.85 -6.76
C VAL A 26 -5.39 -37.06 -6.13
N ALA A 27 -5.63 -37.29 -4.84
CA ALA A 27 -6.62 -36.55 -4.05
C ALA A 27 -6.11 -35.12 -3.77
N VAL A 28 -6.70 -34.13 -4.41
CA VAL A 28 -6.38 -32.71 -4.14
C VAL A 28 -7.29 -32.22 -3.03
N SER A 29 -6.71 -31.95 -1.86
CA SER A 29 -7.43 -31.31 -0.75
C SER A 29 -7.88 -29.90 -1.15
N GLY A 30 -9.08 -29.50 -0.74
CA GLY A 30 -9.60 -28.15 -0.89
C GLY A 30 -8.67 -27.07 -0.33
N GLY A 31 -7.84 -27.44 0.66
CA GLY A 31 -6.80 -26.56 1.21
C GLY A 31 -5.75 -26.09 0.20
N TRP A 32 -5.40 -26.89 -0.82
CA TRP A 32 -4.47 -26.47 -1.88
C TRP A 32 -5.08 -25.47 -2.85
N ILE A 33 -6.36 -25.65 -3.19
CA ILE A 33 -7.11 -24.73 -4.07
C ILE A 33 -7.32 -23.39 -3.37
N SER A 34 -7.73 -23.44 -2.10
CA SER A 34 -7.90 -22.25 -1.27
C SER A 34 -6.57 -21.51 -1.10
N PHE A 35 -5.46 -22.21 -0.85
CA PHE A 35 -4.11 -21.63 -0.82
C PHE A 35 -3.76 -20.88 -2.11
N LEU A 36 -3.91 -21.53 -3.27
CA LEU A 36 -3.58 -20.91 -4.55
C LEU A 36 -4.47 -19.67 -4.82
N SER A 37 -5.75 -19.73 -4.45
CA SER A 37 -6.67 -18.61 -4.60
C SER A 37 -6.28 -17.40 -3.73
N ILE A 38 -5.83 -17.65 -2.50
CA ILE A 38 -5.35 -16.60 -1.57
C ILE A 38 -4.07 -15.97 -2.12
N LEU A 39 -3.13 -16.79 -2.60
CA LEU A 39 -1.87 -16.31 -3.15
C LEU A 39 -2.08 -15.50 -4.43
N ALA A 40 -2.97 -15.95 -5.33
CA ALA A 40 -3.36 -15.21 -6.52
C ALA A 40 -4.02 -13.87 -6.16
N ARG A 41 -5.02 -13.88 -5.25
CA ARG A 41 -5.69 -12.65 -4.81
C ARG A 41 -4.72 -11.66 -4.16
N PHE A 42 -3.79 -12.16 -3.34
CA PHE A 42 -2.75 -11.33 -2.73
C PHE A 42 -1.83 -10.71 -3.79
N SER A 43 -1.32 -11.51 -4.73
CA SER A 43 -0.45 -11.03 -5.81
C SER A 43 -1.16 -9.96 -6.66
N LEU A 44 -2.40 -10.23 -7.07
CA LEU A 44 -3.20 -9.30 -7.87
C LEU A 44 -3.49 -7.99 -7.12
N THR A 45 -3.85 -8.05 -5.84
CA THR A 45 -4.14 -6.84 -5.04
C THR A 45 -2.90 -6.00 -4.79
N VAL A 46 -1.75 -6.62 -4.47
CA VAL A 46 -0.48 -5.91 -4.28
C VAL A 46 0.00 -5.28 -5.59
N SER A 47 -0.02 -6.02 -6.70
CA SER A 47 0.36 -5.48 -8.01
C SER A 47 -0.56 -4.33 -8.43
N ALA A 48 -1.87 -4.45 -8.24
CA ALA A 48 -2.81 -3.36 -8.53
C ALA A 48 -2.51 -2.10 -7.69
N ALA A 49 -2.23 -2.26 -6.40
CA ALA A 49 -1.86 -1.14 -5.53
C ALA A 49 -0.53 -0.48 -5.96
N LEU A 50 0.47 -1.28 -6.33
CA LEU A 50 1.75 -0.78 -6.83
C LEU A 50 1.61 -0.04 -8.17
N ILE A 51 0.82 -0.58 -9.10
CA ILE A 51 0.52 0.07 -10.38
C ILE A 51 -0.22 1.39 -10.15
N LEU A 52 -1.19 1.45 -9.24
CA LEU A 52 -1.92 2.67 -8.90
C LEU A 52 -0.97 3.76 -8.39
N VAL A 53 -0.15 3.44 -7.40
CA VAL A 53 0.80 4.40 -6.81
C VAL A 53 1.87 4.80 -7.81
N GLY A 54 2.39 3.84 -8.61
CA GLY A 54 3.43 4.08 -9.60
C GLY A 54 2.98 4.92 -10.80
N SER A 55 1.75 4.72 -11.29
CA SER A 55 1.20 5.45 -12.44
C SER A 55 0.66 6.83 -12.09
N THR A 56 -0.02 6.94 -10.94
CA THR A 56 -0.76 8.17 -10.57
C THR A 56 0.03 9.07 -9.64
N GLY A 57 0.97 8.50 -8.87
CA GLY A 57 1.77 9.18 -7.86
C GLY A 57 1.02 9.36 -6.53
N PHE A 58 1.74 9.27 -5.41
CA PHE A 58 1.15 9.32 -4.06
C PHE A 58 0.38 10.62 -3.77
N ASN A 59 0.92 11.77 -4.19
CA ASN A 59 0.26 13.07 -4.01
C ASN A 59 -1.12 13.11 -4.67
N SER A 60 -1.26 12.52 -5.86
CA SER A 60 -2.53 12.46 -6.60
C SER A 60 -3.56 11.61 -5.88
N VAL A 61 -3.13 10.49 -5.28
CA VAL A 61 -3.98 9.62 -4.47
C VAL A 61 -4.50 10.37 -3.24
N CYS A 62 -3.65 11.12 -2.53
CA CYS A 62 -4.07 11.94 -1.39
C CYS A 62 -5.10 13.01 -1.76
N MET A 63 -4.96 13.65 -2.92
CA MET A 63 -5.97 14.61 -3.40
C MET A 63 -7.28 13.92 -3.77
N ALA A 64 -7.21 12.75 -4.40
CA ALA A 64 -8.39 11.96 -4.72
C ALA A 64 -9.15 11.55 -3.45
N LEU A 65 -8.46 11.17 -2.37
CA LEU A 65 -9.07 10.91 -1.07
C LEU A 65 -9.86 12.11 -0.54
N GLY A 66 -9.30 13.32 -0.64
CA GLY A 66 -10.01 14.54 -0.25
C GLY A 66 -11.30 14.75 -1.06
N ARG A 67 -11.29 14.47 -2.36
CA ARG A 67 -12.49 14.56 -3.22
C ARG A 67 -13.50 13.44 -2.98
N LEU A 68 -13.07 12.29 -2.47
CA LEU A 68 -13.93 11.17 -2.09
C LEU A 68 -14.64 11.39 -0.74
N GLY A 69 -14.46 12.55 -0.10
CA GLY A 69 -15.13 12.90 1.16
C GLY A 69 -14.31 12.64 2.42
N VAL A 70 -13.01 12.29 2.29
CA VAL A 70 -12.12 12.20 3.46
C VAL A 70 -11.86 13.62 4.01
N PRO A 71 -11.96 13.85 5.34
CA PRO A 71 -11.69 15.15 5.93
C PRO A 71 -10.33 15.72 5.52
N SER A 72 -10.27 17.01 5.23
CA SER A 72 -9.07 17.70 4.71
C SER A 72 -7.86 17.63 5.65
N VAL A 73 -8.09 17.42 6.95
CA VAL A 73 -7.04 17.18 7.95
C VAL A 73 -6.26 15.89 7.64
N PHE A 74 -6.94 14.79 7.29
CA PHE A 74 -6.27 13.52 7.01
C PHE A 74 -5.49 13.55 5.70
N SER A 75 -6.07 14.14 4.65
CA SER A 75 -5.39 14.27 3.35
C SER A 75 -4.16 15.18 3.46
N THR A 76 -4.27 16.29 4.19
CA THR A 76 -3.17 17.22 4.48
C THR A 76 -2.07 16.54 5.30
N GLN A 77 -2.44 15.78 6.34
CA GLN A 77 -1.48 15.06 7.16
C GLN A 77 -0.71 14.01 6.37
N LEU A 78 -1.39 13.24 5.50
CA LEU A 78 -0.74 12.28 4.60
C LEU A 78 0.22 12.95 3.62
N LEU A 79 -0.15 14.10 3.08
CA LEU A 79 0.71 14.87 2.18
C LEU A 79 1.99 15.34 2.88
N PHE A 80 1.87 15.86 4.10
CA PHE A 80 3.03 16.25 4.90
C PHE A 80 3.88 15.04 5.28
N LEU A 81 3.27 13.93 5.67
CA LEU A 81 3.99 12.70 5.97
C LEU A 81 4.85 12.26 4.77
N TYR A 82 4.26 12.20 3.57
CA TYR A 82 4.98 11.81 2.36
C TYR A 82 6.06 12.82 1.96
N ARG A 83 5.79 14.12 2.06
CA ARG A 83 6.81 15.14 1.78
C ARG A 83 7.98 15.08 2.75
N TYR A 84 7.69 14.92 4.05
CA TYR A 84 8.70 15.03 5.09
C TYR A 84 9.43 13.72 5.36
N ILE A 85 8.89 12.54 5.03
CA ILE A 85 9.62 11.28 5.22
C ILE A 85 10.98 11.32 4.52
N PHE A 86 11.05 11.82 3.27
CA PHE A 86 12.31 11.97 2.54
C PHE A 86 13.27 12.95 3.22
N VAL A 87 12.75 14.09 3.67
CA VAL A 87 13.53 15.12 4.38
C VAL A 87 14.09 14.57 5.70
N LEU A 88 13.30 13.79 6.42
CA LEU A 88 13.71 13.17 7.68
C LEU A 88 14.70 12.04 7.46
N THR A 89 14.52 11.23 6.41
CA THR A 89 15.47 10.20 6.01
C THR A 89 16.82 10.82 5.67
N GLU A 90 16.86 11.89 4.88
CA GLU A 90 18.11 12.59 4.59
C GLU A 90 18.79 13.15 5.84
N GLU A 91 18.03 13.74 6.75
CA GLU A 91 18.55 14.25 8.01
C GLU A 91 19.12 13.11 8.87
N GLY A 92 18.40 12.00 8.97
CA GLY A 92 18.87 10.79 9.65
C GLY A 92 20.16 10.26 9.04
N LEU A 93 20.25 10.18 7.70
CA LEU A 93 21.46 9.75 6.99
C LEU A 93 22.62 10.73 7.20
N ARG A 94 22.37 12.04 7.28
CA ARG A 94 23.39 13.04 7.65
C ARG A 94 23.91 12.81 9.06
N MET A 95 23.03 12.56 10.03
CA MET A 95 23.41 12.28 11.41
C MET A 95 24.21 10.98 11.53
N VAL A 96 23.82 9.92 10.80
CA VAL A 96 24.56 8.64 10.75
C VAL A 96 25.95 8.84 10.16
N ARG A 97 26.08 9.59 9.06
CA ARG A 97 27.39 9.91 8.47
C ARG A 97 28.28 10.71 9.43
N ALA A 98 27.74 11.74 10.07
CA ALA A 98 28.48 12.52 11.05
C ALA A 98 28.96 11.67 12.24
N ARG A 99 28.13 10.72 12.70
CA ARG A 99 28.52 9.74 13.73
C ARG A 99 29.70 8.89 13.25
N ASN A 100 29.57 8.28 12.07
CA ASN A 100 30.60 7.38 11.52
C ASN A 100 31.95 8.09 11.33
N LEU A 101 31.96 9.39 11.01
CA LEU A 101 33.20 10.18 10.92
C LEU A 101 33.84 10.48 12.28
N ARG A 102 33.04 10.60 13.35
CA ARG A 102 33.53 10.89 14.71
C ARG A 102 33.90 9.64 15.50
N SER A 103 33.45 8.47 15.07
CA SER A 103 33.56 7.24 15.83
C SER A 103 34.29 6.15 15.04
N PHE A 104 35.51 5.82 15.44
CA PHE A 104 36.30 4.76 14.83
C PHE A 104 35.97 3.39 15.46
N GLY A 105 35.75 2.36 14.61
CA GLY A 105 35.49 0.99 15.04
C GLY A 105 34.14 0.78 15.74
N ARG A 106 34.12 0.00 16.83
CA ARG A 106 32.91 -0.26 17.66
C ARG A 106 32.58 0.87 18.64
N ARG A 107 33.41 1.91 18.75
CA ARG A 107 33.05 3.14 19.49
C ARG A 107 31.97 3.83 18.67
N GLY A 108 30.87 4.25 19.28
CA GLY A 108 29.76 4.86 18.55
C GLY A 108 28.62 3.91 18.13
N THR A 109 28.76 2.60 18.37
CA THR A 109 27.71 1.61 18.10
C THR A 109 27.01 1.20 19.38
N GLY A 110 25.69 1.34 19.45
CA GLY A 110 24.89 0.91 20.60
C GLY A 110 23.50 1.55 20.61
N LEU A 111 22.52 0.86 21.20
CA LEU A 111 21.13 1.31 21.25
C LEU A 111 20.99 2.70 21.89
N ARG A 112 21.81 2.99 22.91
CA ARG A 112 21.86 4.28 23.60
C ARG A 112 22.20 5.45 22.67
N ILE A 113 23.14 5.25 21.74
CA ILE A 113 23.56 6.30 20.80
C ILE A 113 22.49 6.55 19.75
N TYR A 114 21.83 5.49 19.28
CA TYR A 114 20.64 5.64 18.43
C TYR A 114 19.51 6.37 19.16
N GLY A 115 19.32 6.11 20.46
CA GLY A 115 18.37 6.86 21.30
C GLY A 115 18.67 8.36 21.32
N PHE A 116 19.92 8.76 21.52
CA PHE A 116 20.32 10.17 21.46
C PHE A 116 20.10 10.79 20.06
N MET A 117 20.42 10.05 19.00
CA MET A 117 20.20 10.51 17.63
C MET A 117 18.71 10.69 17.32
N LEU A 118 17.87 9.75 17.75
CA LEU A 118 16.40 9.84 17.60
C LEU A 118 15.84 11.03 18.39
N GLY A 119 16.30 11.24 19.64
CA GLY A 119 15.90 12.39 20.44
C GLY A 119 16.30 13.72 19.77
N GLN A 120 17.52 13.82 19.26
CA GLN A 120 17.95 15.01 18.55
C GLN A 120 17.19 15.20 17.22
N LEU A 121 16.87 14.12 16.50
CA LEU A 121 16.05 14.19 15.30
C LEU A 121 14.65 14.72 15.65
N LEU A 122 14.02 14.20 16.71
CA LEU A 122 12.70 14.64 17.19
C LEU A 122 12.67 16.14 17.53
N LEU A 123 13.66 16.64 18.27
CA LEU A 123 13.75 18.07 18.58
C LEU A 123 13.86 18.91 17.29
N ARG A 124 14.72 18.50 16.34
CA ARG A 124 14.87 19.17 15.06
C ARG A 124 13.58 19.14 14.21
N THR A 125 12.82 18.04 14.25
CA THR A 125 11.56 17.93 13.52
C THR A 125 10.47 18.79 14.13
N MET A 126 10.39 18.88 15.46
CA MET A 126 9.46 19.74 16.19
C MET A 126 9.71 21.22 15.87
N ASP A 127 10.97 21.67 15.97
CA ASP A 127 11.35 23.04 15.60
C ASP A 127 11.04 23.36 14.14
N ARG A 128 11.30 22.40 13.24
CA ARG A 128 10.97 22.53 11.82
C ARG A 128 9.46 22.61 11.61
N ALA A 129 8.67 21.78 12.28
CA ALA A 129 7.21 21.78 12.17
C ALA A 129 6.63 23.13 12.60
N GLN A 130 7.11 23.68 13.72
CA GLN A 130 6.74 25.02 14.20
C GLN A 130 7.05 26.09 13.15
N ARG A 131 8.27 26.11 12.60
CA ARG A 131 8.66 27.07 11.55
C ARG A 131 7.82 26.96 10.29
N ILE A 132 7.50 25.73 9.86
CA ILE A 132 6.66 25.50 8.68
C ILE A 132 5.24 25.99 8.96
N HIS A 133 4.68 25.68 10.13
CA HIS A 133 3.34 26.13 10.49
C HIS A 133 3.24 27.65 10.53
N GLN A 134 4.20 28.34 11.14
CA GLN A 134 4.27 29.80 11.12
C GLN A 134 4.37 30.35 9.69
N ALA A 135 5.21 29.76 8.84
CA ALA A 135 5.30 30.16 7.43
C ALA A 135 4.01 29.91 6.65
N MET A 136 3.23 28.88 7.00
CA MET A 136 1.92 28.62 6.41
C MET A 136 0.90 29.68 6.85
N LEU A 137 0.86 30.02 8.14
CA LEU A 137 -0.01 31.09 8.65
C LEU A 137 0.29 32.43 7.98
N CYS A 138 1.57 32.80 7.81
CA CYS A 138 1.95 34.03 7.09
C CYS A 138 1.51 34.04 5.61
N ARG A 139 1.25 32.87 5.00
CA ARG A 139 0.74 32.73 3.63
C ARG A 139 -0.79 32.64 3.56
N GLY A 140 -1.48 32.84 4.68
CA GLY A 140 -2.94 32.78 4.75
C GLY A 140 -3.50 31.35 4.82
N PHE A 141 -2.79 30.42 5.47
CA PHE A 141 -3.29 29.06 5.66
C PHE A 141 -4.55 29.03 6.52
N ASP A 142 -5.65 28.52 5.94
CA ASP A 142 -7.00 28.42 6.51
C ASP A 142 -7.31 27.00 7.06
N GLY A 143 -6.30 26.14 7.15
CA GLY A 143 -6.45 24.74 7.53
C GLY A 143 -6.46 23.77 6.35
N GLU A 144 -6.54 24.28 5.11
CA GLU A 144 -6.57 23.44 3.91
C GLU A 144 -5.37 23.68 3.00
N VAL A 145 -4.68 22.60 2.61
CA VAL A 145 -3.63 22.67 1.59
C VAL A 145 -4.27 22.53 0.22
N ARG A 146 -4.44 23.66 -0.47
CA ARG A 146 -4.96 23.71 -1.83
C ARG A 146 -3.85 23.39 -2.84
N LEU A 147 -3.89 22.22 -3.47
CA LEU A 147 -2.97 21.88 -4.56
C LEU A 147 -3.54 22.35 -5.90
N ALA A 148 -2.70 22.97 -6.73
CA ALA A 148 -3.08 23.57 -8.02
C ALA A 148 -3.48 22.57 -9.13
N ARG A 149 -3.67 21.28 -8.82
CA ARG A 149 -3.95 20.25 -9.83
C ARG A 149 -5.46 20.08 -10.00
N HIS A 150 -5.93 20.44 -11.19
CA HIS A 150 -7.32 20.25 -11.59
C HIS A 150 -7.45 18.88 -12.25
N PHE A 151 -8.21 17.97 -11.65
CA PHE A 151 -8.63 16.75 -12.36
C PHE A 151 -9.66 17.13 -13.42
N ARG A 152 -9.41 16.73 -14.67
CA ARG A 152 -10.35 16.88 -15.78
C ARG A 152 -10.83 15.49 -16.16
N LEU A 153 -12.13 15.30 -16.23
CA LEU A 153 -12.72 14.06 -16.75
C LEU A 153 -12.52 14.04 -18.25
N THR A 154 -11.78 13.05 -18.72
CA THR A 154 -11.54 12.83 -20.15
C THR A 154 -12.49 11.74 -20.66
N LEU A 155 -12.82 11.75 -21.96
CA LEU A 155 -13.63 10.69 -22.58
C LEU A 155 -13.01 9.29 -22.35
N ALA A 156 -11.67 9.21 -22.33
CA ALA A 156 -10.96 7.99 -21.99
C ALA A 156 -11.34 7.45 -20.59
N ASP A 157 -11.49 8.34 -19.60
CA ASP A 157 -11.86 7.95 -18.23
C ASP A 157 -13.28 7.40 -18.20
N VAL A 158 -14.20 8.01 -18.96
CA VAL A 158 -15.60 7.58 -19.04
C VAL A 158 -15.71 6.22 -19.72
N VAL A 159 -15.07 6.04 -20.88
CA VAL A 159 -15.08 4.76 -21.62
C VAL A 159 -14.43 3.65 -20.79
N PHE A 160 -13.31 3.93 -20.14
CA PHE A 160 -12.64 2.96 -19.26
C PHE A 160 -13.52 2.55 -18.09
N THR A 161 -14.15 3.52 -17.42
CA THR A 161 -15.04 3.27 -16.27
C THR A 161 -16.28 2.48 -16.69
N ALA A 162 -16.93 2.88 -17.78
CA ALA A 162 -18.09 2.18 -18.33
C ALA A 162 -17.75 0.74 -18.76
N GLY A 163 -16.59 0.54 -19.39
CA GLY A 163 -16.11 -0.79 -19.78
C GLY A 163 -15.92 -1.72 -18.58
N TRP A 164 -15.33 -1.22 -17.48
CA TRP A 164 -15.19 -1.99 -16.24
C TRP A 164 -16.53 -2.30 -15.57
N PHE A 165 -17.45 -1.34 -15.51
CA PHE A 165 -18.80 -1.59 -14.98
C PHE A 165 -19.55 -2.66 -15.79
N ALA A 166 -19.45 -2.61 -17.13
CA ALA A 166 -20.04 -3.60 -18.01
C ALA A 166 -19.41 -4.99 -17.79
N PHE A 167 -18.08 -5.06 -17.69
CA PHE A 167 -17.37 -6.31 -17.39
C PHE A 167 -17.82 -6.91 -16.05
N PHE A 168 -17.82 -6.13 -14.97
CA PHE A 168 -18.28 -6.61 -13.66
C PHE A 168 -19.76 -7.02 -13.67
N GLY A 169 -20.63 -6.25 -14.35
CA GLY A 169 -22.03 -6.61 -14.54
C GLY A 169 -22.20 -7.94 -15.27
N LEU A 170 -21.44 -8.17 -16.33
CA LEU A 170 -21.46 -9.41 -17.10
C LEU A 170 -20.95 -10.60 -16.27
N THR A 171 -19.83 -10.45 -15.56
CA THR A 171 -19.31 -11.50 -14.66
C THR A 171 -20.21 -11.81 -13.47
N ARG A 172 -21.08 -10.88 -13.07
CA ARG A 172 -22.09 -11.10 -12.03
C ARG A 172 -23.34 -11.77 -12.60
N ALA A 173 -23.76 -11.40 -13.80
CA ALA A 173 -24.94 -11.98 -14.47
C ALA A 173 -24.69 -13.43 -14.89
N PHE A 174 -23.49 -13.71 -15.41
CA PHE A 174 -23.03 -15.06 -15.66
C PHE A 174 -22.13 -15.46 -14.49
N ASN A 175 -22.61 -16.32 -13.58
CA ASN A 175 -21.80 -16.90 -12.49
C ASN A 175 -20.60 -17.68 -13.03
N LEU A 176 -19.58 -16.96 -13.50
CA LEU A 176 -18.32 -17.47 -14.02
C LEU A 176 -17.65 -18.46 -13.06
N PRO A 177 -17.74 -18.30 -11.73
CA PRO A 177 -17.21 -19.31 -10.81
C PRO A 177 -17.87 -20.67 -10.95
N GLU A 178 -19.19 -20.74 -11.17
CA GLU A 178 -19.87 -22.01 -11.42
C GLU A 178 -19.54 -22.57 -12.80
N LEU A 179 -19.42 -21.72 -13.80
CA LEU A 179 -19.15 -22.13 -15.18
C LEU A 179 -17.72 -22.68 -15.31
N LEU A 180 -16.74 -22.01 -14.68
CA LEU A 180 -15.37 -22.51 -14.52
C LEU A 180 -15.33 -23.76 -13.65
N GLY A 181 -16.10 -23.81 -12.56
CA GLY A 181 -16.21 -24.99 -11.71
C GLY A 181 -16.70 -26.22 -12.47
N ARG A 182 -17.74 -26.09 -13.31
CA ARG A 182 -18.28 -27.17 -14.15
C ARG A 182 -17.33 -27.61 -15.26
N VAL A 183 -16.54 -26.69 -15.83
CA VAL A 183 -15.54 -27.02 -16.86
C VAL A 183 -14.35 -27.76 -16.22
N VAL A 184 -13.88 -27.31 -15.05
CA VAL A 184 -12.78 -27.96 -14.33
C VAL A 184 -13.20 -29.34 -13.84
N THR A 185 -14.39 -29.50 -13.26
CA THR A 185 -14.87 -30.83 -12.83
C THR A 185 -15.12 -31.78 -14.01
N ARG A 186 -15.52 -31.28 -15.20
CA ARG A 186 -15.64 -32.11 -16.42
C ARG A 186 -14.31 -32.54 -17.03
N ILE A 187 -13.23 -31.78 -16.84
CA ILE A 187 -11.89 -32.13 -17.34
C ILE A 187 -11.18 -33.07 -16.35
N VAL A 188 -11.57 -33.03 -15.08
CA VAL A 188 -10.96 -33.80 -13.99
C VAL A 188 -11.64 -35.16 -13.74
N ALA A 189 -12.92 -35.30 -14.10
CA ALA A 189 -13.66 -36.57 -14.10
C ALA A 189 -13.36 -37.41 -15.34
#